data_AF-A0A1M4TLX0-F1
#
_entry.id   AF-A0A1M4TLX0-F1
#
_cell.length_a   1.000
_cell.length_b   1.000
_cell.length_c   1.000
_cell.angle_alpha   90.00
_cell.angle_beta   90.00
_cell.angle_gamma   90.00
#
_symmetry.space_group_name_H-M   'P 1'
#
loop_
_entity.id
_entity.type
_entity.pdbx_description
1 polymer ?
#
loop_
_entity_poly.entity_id
_entity_poly.type
_entity_poly.pdbx_seq_one_letter_code
_entity_poly.pdbx_strand_id
1 'polypeptide(L)'
;MDACAPEGRGPGDVAPPAIRARLAFLVGSDRVSRALAATGTAFVVLGHTLLVGLHLLPDLGGVDPVRDLLSDYALGPTGWVFTLAMCAGALGSAALVVALSSLAVLHGRGTTAVMAVWCVGLVGVALIPPGPLVVGPPAIGSLVVGPLVVGPVPGPADTAVAAHFWLAATTCVSLPAAGAVVGWRHRRHDHWRRFALPTLGLCLADALCLLPIAVTVTAHRLLGGSWPLASAFGLLERLAVALDTVVLVVLGLWAWHCARPVRDSRRHELPGQP
;
A
#
# COMPACT_ATOMS: atom_id res chain seq x y z
N MET A 1 45.65 -2.30 -1.93
CA MET A 1 45.27 -3.67 -1.54
C MET A 1 44.76 -4.37 -2.77
N ASP A 2 45.74 -4.94 -3.47
CA ASP A 2 45.59 -5.85 -4.59
C ASP A 2 44.94 -7.16 -4.15
N ALA A 3 44.08 -7.74 -4.98
CA ALA A 3 44.03 -9.18 -5.29
C ALA A 3 42.80 -9.52 -6.16
N CYS A 4 43.01 -10.52 -7.03
CA CYS A 4 42.01 -11.35 -7.73
C CYS A 4 41.61 -10.92 -9.15
N ALA A 5 42.57 -10.98 -10.07
CA ALA A 5 42.30 -11.28 -11.47
C ALA A 5 42.41 -12.80 -11.68
N PRO A 6 41.37 -13.49 -12.20
CA PRO A 6 41.47 -14.91 -12.53
C PRO A 6 42.06 -15.11 -13.93
N GLU A 7 43.06 -15.99 -13.99
CA GLU A 7 43.65 -16.56 -15.20
C GLU A 7 42.64 -17.36 -16.05
N GLY A 8 42.76 -17.20 -17.37
CA GLY A 8 42.47 -18.17 -18.43
C GLY A 8 41.25 -19.08 -18.31
N ARG A 9 40.11 -18.70 -18.93
CA ARG A 9 39.08 -19.65 -19.35
C ARG A 9 39.12 -19.86 -20.87
N GLY A 10 39.40 -21.09 -21.28
CA GLY A 10 39.32 -21.52 -22.68
C GLY A 10 37.88 -21.53 -23.22
N PRO A 11 37.70 -21.57 -24.55
CA PRO A 11 36.42 -21.35 -25.25
C PRO A 11 35.40 -22.50 -25.16
N GLY A 12 35.40 -23.31 -24.09
CA GLY A 12 34.53 -24.50 -23.95
C GLY A 12 33.75 -24.62 -22.64
N ASP A 13 33.83 -23.64 -21.73
CA ASP A 13 33.29 -23.80 -20.37
C ASP A 13 31.78 -23.49 -20.33
N VAL A 14 30.99 -24.44 -20.82
CA VAL A 14 29.53 -24.35 -20.82
C VAL A 14 29.05 -24.47 -19.38
N ALA A 15 28.60 -23.35 -18.80
CA ALA A 15 28.20 -23.27 -17.40
C ALA A 15 27.38 -24.51 -16.93
N PRO A 16 27.68 -25.07 -15.74
CA PRO A 16 26.97 -26.22 -15.20
C PRO A 16 25.44 -26.07 -15.30
N PRO A 17 24.69 -27.15 -15.59
CA PRO A 17 23.24 -27.09 -15.80
C PRO A 17 22.48 -26.46 -14.62
N ALA A 18 22.96 -26.62 -13.38
CA ALA A 18 22.40 -25.97 -12.20
C ALA A 18 22.53 -24.43 -12.23
N ILE A 19 23.63 -23.90 -12.77
CA ILE A 19 23.85 -22.46 -12.92
C ILE A 19 22.95 -21.92 -14.05
N ARG A 20 22.80 -22.67 -15.14
CA ARG A 20 21.84 -22.31 -16.22
C ARG A 20 20.39 -22.32 -15.75
N ALA A 21 19.98 -23.31 -14.95
CA ALA A 21 18.64 -23.37 -14.38
C ALA A 21 18.37 -22.21 -13.40
N ARG A 22 19.36 -21.87 -12.56
CA ARG A 22 19.26 -20.73 -11.63
C ARG A 22 19.22 -19.39 -12.37
N LEU A 23 20.01 -19.23 -13.44
CA LEU A 23 19.97 -18.05 -14.29
C LEU A 23 18.67 -17.96 -15.09
N ALA A 24 18.14 -19.06 -15.62
CA ALA A 24 16.85 -19.09 -16.30
C ALA A 24 15.68 -18.80 -15.33
N PHE A 25 15.77 -19.29 -14.10
CA PHE A 25 14.83 -18.95 -13.02
C PHE A 25 14.90 -17.46 -12.66
N LEU A 26 16.10 -16.88 -12.55
CA LEU A 26 16.29 -15.45 -12.29
C LEU A 26 15.80 -14.57 -13.46
N VAL A 27 16.13 -14.92 -14.71
CA VAL A 27 15.67 -14.21 -15.92
C VAL A 27 14.15 -14.35 -16.13
N GLY A 28 13.57 -15.52 -15.81
CA GLY A 28 12.13 -15.73 -15.76
C GLY A 28 11.46 -14.90 -14.66
N SER A 29 12.11 -14.82 -13.50
CA SER A 29 11.67 -14.00 -12.35
C SER A 29 11.61 -12.51 -12.71
N ASP A 30 12.53 -11.98 -13.51
CA ASP A 30 12.50 -10.57 -13.92
C ASP A 30 11.27 -10.25 -14.77
N ARG A 31 10.95 -11.09 -15.77
CA ARG A 31 9.77 -10.88 -16.63
C ARG A 31 8.48 -10.98 -15.82
N VAL A 32 8.39 -11.97 -14.92
CA VAL A 32 7.22 -12.15 -14.05
C VAL A 32 7.08 -10.98 -13.09
N SER A 33 8.16 -10.56 -12.43
CA SER A 33 8.14 -9.42 -11.49
C SER A 33 7.75 -8.11 -12.21
N ARG A 34 8.20 -7.94 -13.45
CA ARG A 34 7.82 -6.80 -14.28
C ARG A 34 6.35 -6.81 -14.68
N ALA A 35 5.81 -7.97 -15.05
CA ALA A 35 4.39 -8.13 -15.35
C ALA A 35 3.54 -7.88 -14.09
N LEU A 36 3.94 -8.42 -12.95
CA LEU A 36 3.29 -8.18 -11.65
C LEU A 36 3.33 -6.71 -11.27
N ALA A 37 4.45 -6.01 -11.49
CA ALA A 37 4.57 -4.58 -11.23
C ALA A 37 3.58 -3.77 -12.08
N ALA A 38 3.54 -4.02 -13.40
CA ALA A 38 2.63 -3.31 -14.30
C ALA A 38 1.16 -3.61 -14.01
N THR A 39 0.80 -4.88 -13.87
CA THR A 39 -0.58 -5.28 -13.53
C THR A 39 -0.97 -4.73 -12.16
N GLY A 40 -0.08 -4.82 -11.17
CA GLY A 40 -0.31 -4.30 -9.83
C GLY A 40 -0.61 -2.80 -9.83
N THR A 41 0.25 -2.01 -10.50
CA THR A 41 0.03 -0.57 -10.66
C THR A 41 -1.26 -0.26 -11.42
N ALA A 42 -1.57 -1.00 -12.48
CA ALA A 42 -2.80 -0.80 -13.25
C ALA A 42 -4.07 -1.03 -12.40
N PHE A 43 -4.09 -2.08 -11.58
CA PHE A 43 -5.20 -2.35 -10.67
C PHE A 43 -5.35 -1.29 -9.57
N VAL A 44 -4.24 -0.77 -9.02
CA VAL A 44 -4.27 0.36 -8.07
C VAL A 44 -4.87 1.60 -8.72
N VAL A 45 -4.40 1.96 -9.92
CA VAL A 45 -4.91 3.13 -10.67
C VAL A 45 -6.38 2.93 -11.02
N LEU A 46 -6.79 1.73 -11.43
CA LEU A 46 -8.19 1.40 -11.68
C LEU A 46 -9.05 1.60 -10.43
N GLY A 47 -8.62 1.08 -9.27
CA GLY A 47 -9.32 1.26 -8.01
C GLY A 47 -9.50 2.75 -7.65
N HIS A 48 -8.43 3.54 -7.76
CA HIS A 48 -8.50 4.98 -7.54
C HIS A 48 -9.42 5.70 -8.54
N THR A 49 -9.38 5.30 -9.81
CA THR A 49 -10.24 5.87 -10.86
C THR A 49 -11.72 5.59 -10.59
N LEU A 50 -12.06 4.40 -10.08
CA LEU A 50 -13.43 4.06 -9.67
C LEU A 50 -13.90 4.96 -8.50
N LEU A 51 -13.03 5.23 -7.52
CA LEU A 51 -13.33 6.16 -6.43
C LEU A 51 -13.57 7.58 -6.95
N VAL A 52 -12.69 8.08 -7.82
CA VAL A 52 -12.89 9.39 -8.45
C VAL A 52 -14.18 9.41 -9.28
N GLY A 53 -14.50 8.32 -9.96
CA GLY A 53 -15.75 8.16 -10.70
C GLY A 53 -17.00 8.32 -9.82
N LEU A 54 -16.96 7.78 -8.60
CA LEU A 54 -18.02 7.98 -7.60
C LEU A 54 -18.19 9.47 -7.25
N HIS A 55 -17.14 10.28 -7.24
CA HIS A 55 -17.24 11.73 -7.01
C HIS A 55 -17.78 12.51 -8.19
N LEU A 56 -17.38 12.14 -9.40
CA LEU A 56 -17.63 12.95 -10.59
C LEU A 56 -19.00 12.67 -11.23
N LEU A 57 -19.59 11.51 -10.97
CA LEU A 57 -20.85 11.11 -11.58
C LEU A 57 -22.04 11.52 -10.67
N PRO A 58 -22.89 12.47 -11.11
CA PRO A 58 -23.96 13.06 -10.28
C PRO A 58 -24.90 12.02 -9.69
N ASP A 59 -25.20 10.97 -10.46
CA ASP A 59 -26.15 9.92 -10.09
C ASP A 59 -25.55 8.87 -9.15
N LEU A 60 -24.21 8.82 -9.04
CA LEU A 60 -23.51 7.82 -8.22
C LEU A 60 -23.08 8.37 -6.86
N GLY A 61 -23.06 9.70 -6.75
CA GLY A 61 -22.07 10.38 -5.94
C GLY A 61 -22.51 10.94 -4.61
N GLY A 62 -23.81 10.89 -4.26
CA GLY A 62 -24.57 11.65 -3.24
C GLY A 62 -24.04 11.73 -1.79
N VAL A 63 -22.73 11.91 -1.65
CA VAL A 63 -21.87 11.95 -0.49
C VAL A 63 -21.07 13.24 -0.65
N ASP A 64 -21.15 14.15 0.32
CA ASP A 64 -20.42 15.41 0.30
C ASP A 64 -18.90 15.13 0.36
N PRO A 65 -18.11 15.55 -0.64
CA PRO A 65 -16.68 15.24 -0.68
C PRO A 65 -15.85 15.87 0.44
N VAL A 66 -16.39 16.90 1.10
CA VAL A 66 -15.69 17.63 2.15
C VAL A 66 -16.04 17.04 3.52
N ARG A 67 -17.33 16.77 3.75
CA ARG A 67 -17.86 16.39 5.07
C ARG A 67 -17.94 14.89 5.28
N ASP A 68 -18.39 14.17 4.27
CA ASP A 68 -18.75 12.77 4.40
C ASP A 68 -17.55 11.86 4.06
N LEU A 69 -17.48 10.73 4.73
CA LEU A 69 -16.36 9.81 4.62
C LEU A 69 -16.34 9.15 3.24
N LEU A 70 -15.17 8.66 2.84
CA LEU A 70 -15.06 7.89 1.61
C LEU A 70 -15.79 6.53 1.74
N SER A 71 -15.86 5.97 2.95
CA SER A 71 -16.58 4.72 3.18
C SER A 71 -18.09 4.88 3.07
N ASP A 72 -18.65 6.09 3.19
CA ASP A 72 -20.10 6.32 3.08
C ASP A 72 -20.66 5.94 1.70
N TYR A 73 -19.82 5.89 0.66
CA TYR A 73 -20.22 5.32 -0.64
C TYR A 73 -20.70 3.87 -0.55
N ALA A 74 -20.18 3.09 0.40
CA ALA A 74 -20.59 1.69 0.60
C ALA A 74 -22.04 1.55 1.07
N LEU A 75 -22.64 2.60 1.64
CA LEU A 75 -24.02 2.60 2.14
C LEU A 75 -25.06 2.91 1.05
N GLY A 76 -24.61 3.48 -0.07
CA GLY A 76 -25.48 3.86 -1.17
C GLY A 76 -25.84 2.69 -2.09
N PRO A 77 -26.81 2.90 -3.01
CA PRO A 77 -27.16 1.92 -4.05
C PRO A 77 -25.99 1.57 -4.98
N THR A 78 -24.95 2.42 -5.01
CA THR A 78 -23.72 2.26 -5.78
C THR A 78 -22.55 1.72 -4.95
N GLY A 79 -22.80 1.24 -3.73
CA GLY A 79 -21.77 0.73 -2.81
C GLY A 79 -20.92 -0.41 -3.38
N TRP A 80 -21.45 -1.17 -4.35
CA TRP A 80 -20.67 -2.18 -5.07
C TRP A 80 -19.46 -1.60 -5.81
N VAL A 81 -19.52 -0.34 -6.29
CA VAL A 81 -18.39 0.34 -6.95
C VAL A 81 -17.27 0.61 -5.95
N PHE A 82 -17.63 1.04 -4.74
CA PHE A 82 -16.67 1.21 -3.64
C PHE A 82 -16.00 -0.13 -3.29
N THR A 83 -16.78 -1.21 -3.14
CA THR A 83 -16.25 -2.55 -2.89
C THR A 83 -15.29 -2.98 -4.00
N LEU A 84 -15.65 -2.80 -5.28
CA LEU A 84 -14.76 -3.11 -6.41
C LEU A 84 -13.48 -2.28 -6.39
N ALA A 85 -13.57 -0.99 -6.05
CA ALA A 85 -12.41 -0.12 -5.94
C ALA A 85 -11.43 -0.60 -4.87
N MET A 86 -11.94 -0.96 -3.69
CA MET A 86 -11.13 -1.51 -2.60
C MET A 86 -10.52 -2.87 -2.96
N CYS A 87 -11.29 -3.77 -3.58
CA CYS A 87 -10.80 -5.06 -4.06
C CYS A 87 -9.72 -4.90 -5.14
N ALA A 88 -9.90 -3.98 -6.09
CA ALA A 88 -8.91 -3.68 -7.11
C ALA A 88 -7.62 -3.12 -6.49
N GLY A 89 -7.73 -2.18 -5.55
CA GLY A 89 -6.60 -1.67 -4.78
C GLY A 89 -5.86 -2.76 -4.01
N ALA A 90 -6.59 -3.68 -3.36
CA ALA A 90 -6.01 -4.81 -2.62
C ALA A 90 -5.27 -5.79 -3.54
N LEU A 91 -5.89 -6.21 -4.65
CA LEU A 91 -5.27 -7.09 -5.65
C LEU A 91 -4.03 -6.46 -6.28
N GLY A 92 -4.12 -5.17 -6.63
CA GLY A 92 -3.00 -4.42 -7.17
C GLY A 92 -1.85 -4.30 -6.19
N SER A 93 -2.15 -3.98 -4.93
CA SER A 93 -1.18 -3.92 -3.84
C SER A 93 -0.52 -5.28 -3.59
N ALA A 94 -1.28 -6.37 -3.58
CA ALA A 94 -0.75 -7.72 -3.39
C ALA A 94 0.23 -8.11 -4.51
N ALA A 95 -0.10 -7.81 -5.78
CA ALA A 95 0.81 -8.02 -6.91
C ALA A 95 2.11 -7.23 -6.75
N LEU A 96 2.03 -5.98 -6.28
CA LEU A 96 3.22 -5.16 -5.97
C LEU A 96 4.04 -5.76 -4.83
N VAL A 97 3.41 -6.28 -3.77
CA VAL A 97 4.12 -6.95 -2.67
C VAL A 97 4.89 -8.17 -3.17
N VAL A 98 4.28 -8.99 -4.02
CA VAL A 98 4.94 -10.16 -4.62
C VAL A 98 6.13 -9.72 -5.48
N ALA A 99 5.93 -8.73 -6.36
CA ALA A 99 7.00 -8.22 -7.23
C ALA A 99 8.17 -7.59 -6.44
N LEU A 100 7.88 -6.78 -5.43
CA LEU A 100 8.92 -6.13 -4.63
C LEU A 100 9.64 -7.13 -3.69
N SER A 101 8.95 -8.18 -3.25
CA SER A 101 9.56 -9.25 -2.45
C SER A 101 10.47 -10.14 -3.31
N SER A 102 10.05 -10.51 -4.52
CA SER A 102 10.89 -11.30 -5.45
C SER A 102 12.15 -10.56 -5.87
N LEU A 103 12.09 -9.23 -5.93
CA LEU A 103 13.21 -8.34 -6.23
C LEU A 103 14.02 -7.91 -5.00
N ALA A 104 13.70 -8.47 -3.81
CA ALA A 104 14.32 -8.13 -2.54
C ALA A 104 14.30 -6.62 -2.21
N VAL A 105 13.34 -5.85 -2.73
CA VAL A 105 13.16 -4.43 -2.38
C VAL A 105 12.52 -4.32 -0.98
N LEU A 106 11.54 -5.18 -0.69
CA LEU A 106 10.99 -5.33 0.67
C LEU A 106 11.96 -6.16 1.52
N HIS A 107 12.98 -5.51 2.07
CA HIS A 107 13.94 -6.19 2.94
C HIS A 107 13.29 -6.61 4.26
N GLY A 108 13.13 -7.92 4.47
CA GLY A 108 12.77 -8.50 5.77
C GLY A 108 11.28 -8.74 5.97
N ARG A 109 10.99 -9.79 6.76
CA ARG A 109 9.64 -10.34 6.98
C ARG A 109 8.67 -9.31 7.57
N GLY A 110 9.17 -8.35 8.36
CA GLY A 110 8.35 -7.31 8.98
C GLY A 110 7.70 -6.37 7.96
N THR A 111 8.47 -5.82 7.02
CA THR A 111 7.91 -4.90 6.01
C THR A 111 6.92 -5.61 5.09
N THR A 112 7.21 -6.86 4.70
CA THR A 112 6.27 -7.69 3.94
C THR A 112 4.99 -7.97 4.73
N ALA A 113 5.10 -8.26 6.04
CA ALA A 113 3.93 -8.48 6.90
C ALA A 113 3.07 -7.22 7.02
N VAL A 114 3.67 -6.04 7.20
CA VAL A 114 2.94 -4.77 7.25
C VAL A 114 2.22 -4.49 5.93
N MET A 115 2.86 -4.75 4.79
CA MET A 115 2.18 -4.63 3.48
C MET A 115 1.07 -5.68 3.27
N ALA A 116 1.22 -6.88 3.84
CA ALA A 116 0.17 -7.88 3.82
C ALA A 116 -1.03 -7.44 4.68
N VAL A 117 -0.76 -6.83 5.85
CA VAL A 117 -1.79 -6.21 6.70
C VAL A 117 -2.54 -5.11 5.95
N TRP A 118 -1.85 -4.27 5.18
CA TRP A 118 -2.49 -3.31 4.27
C TRP A 118 -3.46 -3.98 3.29
N CYS A 119 -3.02 -5.03 2.59
CA CYS A 119 -3.84 -5.73 1.60
C CYS A 119 -5.08 -6.39 2.24
N VAL A 120 -4.89 -7.06 3.38
CA VAL A 120 -6.00 -7.68 4.13
C VAL A 120 -6.94 -6.63 4.69
N GLY A 121 -6.39 -5.51 5.16
CA GLY A 121 -7.16 -4.38 5.67
C GLY A 121 -8.09 -3.79 4.62
N LEU A 122 -7.61 -3.55 3.39
CA LEU A 122 -8.45 -3.11 2.27
C LEU A 122 -9.60 -4.07 1.95
N VAL A 123 -9.33 -5.38 1.95
CA VAL A 123 -10.39 -6.40 1.77
C VAL A 123 -11.39 -6.35 2.93
N GLY A 124 -10.90 -6.23 4.16
CA GLY A 124 -11.76 -6.11 5.35
C GLY A 124 -12.68 -4.88 5.28
N VAL A 125 -12.13 -3.72 4.93
CA VAL A 125 -12.90 -2.48 4.72
C VAL A 125 -13.95 -2.63 3.62
N ALA A 126 -13.64 -3.38 2.56
CA ALA A 126 -14.57 -3.62 1.45
C ALA A 126 -15.76 -4.52 1.83
N LEU A 127 -15.53 -5.49 2.72
CA LEU A 127 -16.49 -6.54 3.06
C LEU A 127 -17.33 -6.22 4.31
N ILE A 128 -16.81 -5.41 5.22
CA ILE A 128 -17.52 -5.01 6.43
C ILE A 128 -18.19 -3.66 6.17
N PRO A 129 -19.53 -3.57 6.21
CA PRO A 129 -20.21 -2.29 6.02
C PRO A 129 -19.76 -1.25 7.05
N PRO A 130 -19.49 -0.01 6.64
CA PRO A 130 -19.29 1.08 7.58
C PRO A 130 -20.59 1.35 8.34
N GLY A 131 -20.48 1.90 9.55
CA GLY A 131 -21.61 2.49 10.26
C GLY A 131 -21.39 3.98 10.42
N PRO A 132 -22.43 4.74 10.83
CA PRO A 132 -22.25 6.14 11.15
C PRO A 132 -21.15 6.28 12.20
N LEU A 133 -20.13 7.10 11.94
CA LEU A 133 -19.17 7.51 12.98
C LEU A 133 -19.87 8.20 14.16
N VAL A 134 -21.12 8.62 13.98
CA VAL A 134 -22.06 9.06 15.02
C VAL A 134 -22.67 7.84 15.74
N VAL A 135 -21.82 7.01 16.32
CA VAL A 135 -22.17 6.38 17.59
C VAL A 135 -21.50 7.27 18.62
N GLY A 136 -22.25 7.69 19.65
CA GLY A 136 -21.75 8.54 20.73
C GLY A 136 -20.48 8.00 21.39
N PRO A 137 -20.03 8.58 22.53
CA PRO A 137 -18.92 7.95 23.26
C PRO A 137 -19.23 6.45 23.33
N PRO A 138 -18.29 5.57 22.95
CA PRO A 138 -18.51 4.17 23.30
C PRO A 138 -18.75 4.27 24.79
N ALA A 139 -19.92 3.79 25.26
CA ALA A 139 -20.26 3.91 26.66
C ALA A 139 -18.98 3.61 27.42
N ILE A 140 -18.55 4.54 28.28
CA ILE A 140 -17.24 4.48 28.96
C ILE A 140 -17.06 3.12 29.67
N GLY A 141 -18.12 2.32 29.82
CA GLY A 141 -18.08 0.87 30.04
C GLY A 141 -17.73 -0.03 28.84
N SER A 142 -16.70 0.25 28.04
CA SER A 142 -15.94 -0.83 27.38
C SER A 142 -14.56 -0.31 27.00
N LEU A 143 -13.90 0.25 28.01
CA LEU A 143 -12.45 0.34 28.01
C LEU A 143 -11.92 -1.09 28.18
N VAL A 144 -11.43 -1.69 27.09
CA VAL A 144 -10.59 -2.88 27.19
C VAL A 144 -9.24 -2.43 27.74
N VAL A 145 -9.14 -2.36 29.07
CA VAL A 145 -7.86 -2.28 29.79
C VAL A 145 -7.53 -3.70 30.23
N GLY A 146 -6.84 -4.45 29.37
CA GLY A 146 -6.49 -5.85 29.65
C GLY A 146 -7.66 -6.84 29.48
N PRO A 147 -7.66 -7.99 30.17
CA PRO A 147 -8.58 -9.10 29.88
C PRO A 147 -10.02 -8.93 30.43
N LEU A 148 -10.40 -7.75 30.93
CA LEU A 148 -11.70 -7.53 31.56
C LEU A 148 -12.51 -6.49 30.76
N VAL A 149 -13.61 -6.93 30.14
CA VAL A 149 -14.62 -6.08 29.51
C VAL A 149 -15.70 -5.76 30.55
N VAL A 150 -15.83 -4.49 30.95
CA VAL A 150 -16.90 -4.05 31.89
C VAL A 150 -17.90 -3.21 31.12
N GLY A 151 -18.98 -3.83 30.62
CA GLY A 151 -20.20 -3.17 30.12
C GLY A 151 -21.09 -4.08 29.27
N PRO A 152 -22.18 -3.54 28.67
CA PRO A 152 -23.13 -4.32 27.89
C PRO A 152 -22.43 -4.99 26.70
N VAL A 153 -22.74 -6.26 26.46
CA VAL A 153 -22.20 -7.01 25.32
C VAL A 153 -22.63 -6.29 24.05
N PRO A 154 -21.67 -5.81 23.22
CA PRO A 154 -22.01 -5.11 21.98
C PRO A 154 -22.80 -6.04 21.06
N GLY A 155 -23.84 -5.50 20.43
CA GLY A 155 -24.59 -6.23 19.43
C GLY A 155 -23.74 -6.52 18.19
N PRO A 156 -24.15 -7.45 17.31
CA PRO A 156 -23.42 -7.78 16.09
C PRO A 156 -23.24 -6.59 15.14
N ALA A 157 -24.12 -5.60 15.19
CA ALA A 157 -23.97 -4.36 14.43
C ALA A 157 -22.84 -3.47 14.99
N ASP A 158 -22.77 -3.33 16.32
CA ASP A 158 -21.75 -2.52 16.99
C ASP A 158 -20.34 -3.09 16.77
N THR A 159 -20.22 -4.41 16.73
CA THR A 159 -18.94 -5.10 16.46
C THR A 159 -18.48 -4.90 15.01
N ALA A 160 -19.40 -4.89 14.04
CA ALA A 160 -19.07 -4.64 12.63
C ALA A 160 -18.57 -3.21 12.42
N VAL A 161 -19.23 -2.20 13.01
CA VAL A 161 -18.78 -0.80 12.92
C VAL A 161 -17.41 -0.62 13.56
N ALA A 162 -17.18 -1.19 14.74
CA ALA A 162 -15.88 -1.16 15.38
C ALA A 162 -14.81 -1.88 14.55
N ALA A 163 -15.13 -3.03 13.96
CA ALA A 163 -14.22 -3.77 13.09
C ALA A 163 -13.84 -2.96 11.84
N HIS A 164 -14.81 -2.36 11.16
CA HIS A 164 -14.57 -1.49 10.00
C HIS A 164 -13.63 -0.34 10.37
N PHE A 165 -13.91 0.36 11.48
CA PHE A 165 -13.07 1.45 11.96
C PHE A 165 -11.62 1.01 12.20
N TRP A 166 -11.40 -0.09 12.93
CA TRP A 166 -10.05 -0.57 13.23
C TRP A 166 -9.32 -1.09 11.98
N LEU A 167 -10.04 -1.71 11.04
CA LEU A 167 -9.48 -2.12 9.76
C LEU A 167 -9.06 -0.90 8.93
N ALA A 168 -9.91 0.12 8.82
CA ALA A 168 -9.59 1.37 8.13
C ALA A 168 -8.37 2.04 8.76
N ALA A 169 -8.36 2.23 10.08
CA ALA A 169 -7.23 2.83 10.80
C ALA A 169 -5.93 2.03 10.61
N THR A 170 -6.00 0.69 10.74
CA THR A 170 -4.84 -0.19 10.53
C THR A 170 -4.33 -0.11 9.09
N THR A 171 -5.24 -0.06 8.12
CA THR A 171 -4.91 0.10 6.70
C THR A 171 -4.19 1.43 6.51
N CYS A 172 -4.80 2.55 6.89
CA CYS A 172 -4.23 3.89 6.76
C CYS A 172 -2.81 4.02 7.35
N VAL A 173 -2.48 3.36 8.46
CA VAL A 173 -1.10 3.44 9.01
C VAL A 173 -0.12 2.46 8.38
N SER A 174 -0.59 1.36 7.79
CA SER A 174 0.29 0.26 7.33
C SER A 174 1.11 0.64 6.10
N LEU A 175 0.47 1.20 5.08
CA LEU A 175 1.16 1.60 3.83
C LEU A 175 2.21 2.71 4.06
N PRO A 176 1.91 3.84 4.72
CA PRO A 176 2.92 4.86 4.99
C PRO A 176 4.04 4.32 5.88
N ALA A 177 3.75 3.48 6.87
CA ALA A 177 4.79 2.86 7.68
C ALA A 177 5.72 1.96 6.84
N ALA A 178 5.17 1.08 6.01
CA ALA A 178 5.97 0.21 5.14
C ALA A 178 6.78 1.02 4.11
N GLY A 179 6.15 1.99 3.44
CA GLY A 179 6.80 2.86 2.47
C GLY A 179 7.90 3.73 3.09
N ALA A 180 7.69 4.27 4.29
CA ALA A 180 8.70 5.01 5.03
C ALA A 180 9.90 4.12 5.38
N VAL A 181 9.68 2.88 5.80
CA VAL A 181 10.77 1.92 6.07
C VAL A 181 11.56 1.61 4.80
N VAL A 182 10.88 1.38 3.67
CA VAL A 182 11.52 1.13 2.36
C VAL A 182 12.35 2.34 1.94
N GLY A 183 11.78 3.54 1.98
CA GLY A 183 12.46 4.79 1.62
C GLY A 183 13.65 5.08 2.54
N TRP A 184 13.47 4.96 3.86
CA TRP A 184 14.52 5.21 4.84
C TRP A 184 15.74 4.29 4.65
N ARG A 185 15.51 3.01 4.37
CA ARG A 185 16.60 2.05 4.18
C ARG A 185 17.41 2.34 2.91
N HIS A 186 16.73 2.68 1.83
CA HIS A 186 17.38 2.87 0.54
C HIS A 186 17.91 4.28 0.29
N ARG A 187 17.70 5.23 1.23
CA ARG A 187 18.17 6.62 1.09
C ARG A 187 19.69 6.81 0.97
N ARG A 188 20.46 5.81 1.41
CA ARG A 188 21.94 5.82 1.36
C ARG A 188 22.52 5.19 0.09
N HIS A 189 21.69 4.58 -0.76
CA HIS A 189 22.16 4.01 -2.02
C HIS A 189 22.01 5.03 -3.14
N ASP A 190 23.11 5.47 -3.75
CA ASP A 190 23.11 6.54 -4.76
C ASP A 190 22.14 6.27 -5.92
N HIS A 191 22.10 5.04 -6.40
CA HIS A 191 21.18 4.62 -7.46
C HIS A 191 19.69 4.73 -7.07
N TRP A 192 19.37 4.41 -5.81
CA TRP A 192 17.99 4.34 -5.31
C TRP A 192 17.52 5.62 -4.63
N ARG A 193 18.43 6.53 -4.30
CA ARG A 193 18.15 7.76 -3.55
C ARG A 193 17.07 8.62 -4.21
N ARG A 194 17.05 8.68 -5.55
CA ARG A 194 16.04 9.40 -6.35
C ARG A 194 14.62 8.88 -6.16
N PHE A 195 14.44 7.62 -5.80
CA PHE A 195 13.14 7.04 -5.50
C PHE A 195 12.88 7.00 -3.98
N ALA A 196 13.91 6.76 -3.19
CA ALA A 196 13.84 6.66 -1.74
C ALA A 196 13.36 7.94 -1.04
N LEU A 197 13.88 9.10 -1.45
CA LEU A 197 13.51 10.37 -0.83
C LEU A 197 12.05 10.78 -1.14
N PRO A 198 11.57 10.71 -2.39
CA PRO A 198 10.15 10.94 -2.67
C PRO A 198 9.23 9.95 -1.96
N THR A 199 9.55 8.65 -1.96
CA THR A 199 8.74 7.65 -1.22
C THR A 199 8.65 8.00 0.26
N LEU A 200 9.79 8.33 0.89
CA LEU A 200 9.79 8.74 2.30
C LEU A 200 8.98 10.02 2.53
N GLY A 201 9.15 11.04 1.67
CA GLY A 201 8.41 12.30 1.76
C GLY A 201 6.90 12.12 1.61
N LEU A 202 6.46 11.30 0.65
CA LEU A 202 5.05 10.96 0.44
C LEU A 202 4.46 10.24 1.65
N CYS A 203 5.16 9.24 2.21
CA CYS A 203 4.68 8.54 3.40
C CYS A 203 4.61 9.42 4.65
N LEU A 204 5.53 10.39 4.78
CA LEU A 204 5.46 11.37 5.87
C LEU A 204 4.33 12.38 5.67
N ALA A 205 4.09 12.81 4.43
CA ALA A 205 2.97 13.68 4.08
C ALA A 205 1.63 12.97 4.34
N ASP A 206 1.54 11.69 4.00
CA ASP A 206 0.36 10.87 4.27
C ASP A 206 0.11 10.70 5.76
N ALA A 207 1.15 10.32 6.53
CA ALA A 207 1.07 10.26 7.99
C ALA A 207 0.63 11.59 8.61
N LEU A 208 1.08 12.72 8.06
CA LEU A 208 0.65 14.06 8.50
C LEU A 208 -0.82 14.34 8.16
N CYS A 209 -1.34 13.84 7.05
CA CYS A 209 -2.77 13.95 6.70
C CYS A 209 -3.66 13.13 7.63
N LEU A 210 -3.15 12.00 8.15
CA LEU A 210 -3.85 11.16 9.12
C LEU A 210 -3.87 11.75 10.54
N LEU A 211 -2.92 12.63 10.88
CA LEU A 211 -2.83 13.21 12.23
C LEU A 211 -4.09 13.99 12.65
N PRO A 212 -4.64 14.92 11.85
CA PRO A 212 -5.89 15.61 12.22
C PRO A 212 -7.08 14.66 12.38
N ILE A 213 -7.17 13.61 11.56
CA ILE A 213 -8.22 12.58 11.68
C ILE A 213 -8.07 11.87 13.03
N ALA A 214 -6.88 11.37 13.33
CA ALA A 214 -6.59 10.67 14.58
C ALA A 214 -6.85 11.55 15.81
N VAL A 215 -6.34 12.79 15.82
CA VAL A 215 -6.54 13.75 16.91
C VAL A 215 -8.02 14.01 17.14
N THR A 216 -8.78 14.24 16.06
CA THR A 216 -10.21 14.56 16.17
C THR A 216 -11.01 13.37 16.65
N VAL A 217 -10.74 12.17 16.15
CA VAL A 217 -11.37 10.93 16.63
C VAL A 217 -11.06 10.69 18.10
N THR A 218 -9.79 10.81 18.51
CA THR A 218 -9.39 10.65 19.91
C THR A 218 -10.04 11.72 20.80
N ALA A 219 -10.04 12.98 20.39
CA ALA A 219 -10.62 14.06 21.17
C ALA A 219 -12.15 13.93 21.30
N HIS A 220 -12.84 13.51 20.24
CA HIS A 220 -14.27 13.19 20.28
C HIS A 220 -14.57 12.07 21.27
N ARG A 221 -13.74 11.02 21.29
CA ARG A 221 -13.87 9.89 22.23
C ARG A 221 -13.60 10.27 23.68
N LEU A 222 -12.63 11.16 23.95
CA LEU A 222 -12.20 11.52 25.29
C LEU A 222 -13.01 12.65 25.93
N LEU A 223 -13.39 13.67 25.14
CA LEU A 223 -13.98 14.90 25.66
C LEU A 223 -15.49 14.99 25.44
N GLY A 224 -16.03 14.19 24.50
CA GLY A 224 -17.40 14.34 24.01
C GLY A 224 -17.60 15.64 23.22
N GLY A 225 -18.58 15.65 22.32
CA GLY A 225 -18.98 16.84 21.56
C GLY A 225 -18.43 16.94 20.12
N SER A 226 -19.02 17.84 19.33
CA SER A 226 -18.65 18.07 17.93
C SER A 226 -17.36 18.88 17.82
N TRP A 227 -16.36 18.30 17.16
CA TRP A 227 -15.08 18.97 16.93
C TRP A 227 -15.10 19.77 15.62
N PRO A 228 -14.46 20.95 15.55
CA PRO A 228 -14.49 21.81 14.35
C PRO A 228 -13.99 21.10 13.08
N LEU A 229 -12.98 20.23 13.23
CA LEU A 229 -12.36 19.49 12.13
C LEU A 229 -13.19 18.32 11.60
N ALA A 230 -14.25 17.91 12.31
CA ALA A 230 -15.16 16.87 11.84
C ALA A 230 -15.83 17.25 10.51
N SER A 231 -15.95 18.55 10.23
CA SER A 231 -16.50 19.08 8.98
C SER A 231 -15.60 18.89 7.74
N ALA A 232 -14.35 18.45 7.92
CA ALA A 232 -13.36 18.30 6.84
C ALA A 232 -12.78 16.87 6.73
N PHE A 233 -13.38 15.89 7.42
CA PHE A 233 -12.90 14.50 7.39
C PHE A 233 -12.91 13.91 6.00
N GLY A 234 -13.98 14.13 5.25
CA GLY A 234 -14.09 13.65 3.88
C GLY A 234 -12.92 14.11 3.00
N LEU A 235 -12.52 15.38 3.13
CA LEU A 235 -11.41 15.91 2.34
C LEU A 235 -10.06 15.28 2.73
N LEU A 236 -9.82 15.11 4.03
CA LEU A 236 -8.57 14.53 4.54
C LEU A 236 -8.43 13.06 4.16
N GLU A 237 -9.49 12.27 4.25
CA GLU A 237 -9.49 10.87 3.80
C GLU A 237 -9.19 10.75 2.30
N ARG A 238 -9.79 11.60 1.48
CA ARG A 238 -9.53 11.62 0.03
C ARG A 238 -8.09 12.00 -0.28
N LEU A 239 -7.53 12.96 0.45
CA LEU A 239 -6.13 13.33 0.32
C LEU A 239 -5.19 12.17 0.71
N ALA A 240 -5.48 11.48 1.83
CA ALA A 240 -4.72 10.30 2.25
C ALA A 240 -4.78 9.19 1.18
N VAL A 241 -5.97 8.86 0.68
CA VAL A 241 -6.15 7.86 -0.38
C VAL A 241 -5.43 8.24 -1.68
N ALA A 242 -5.41 9.54 -2.04
CA ALA A 242 -4.64 10.02 -3.17
C ALA A 242 -3.12 9.84 -2.95
N LEU A 243 -2.62 10.16 -1.75
CA LEU A 243 -1.21 9.96 -1.39
C LEU A 243 -0.83 8.48 -1.39
N ASP A 244 -1.65 7.61 -0.81
CA ASP A 244 -1.49 6.16 -0.83
C ASP A 244 -1.38 5.62 -2.26
N THR A 245 -2.25 6.12 -3.15
CA THR A 245 -2.22 5.76 -4.58
C THR A 245 -0.90 6.18 -5.22
N VAL A 246 -0.42 7.40 -4.97
CA VAL A 246 0.87 7.87 -5.48
C VAL A 246 2.03 7.05 -4.92
N VAL A 247 2.00 6.70 -3.62
CA VAL A 247 3.01 5.82 -3.00
C VAL A 247 3.05 4.46 -3.71
N LEU A 248 1.89 3.82 -3.94
CA LEU A 248 1.81 2.54 -4.62
C LEU A 248 2.27 2.61 -6.09
N VAL A 249 1.95 3.70 -6.80
CA VAL A 249 2.46 3.94 -8.16
C VAL A 249 3.98 4.07 -8.14
N VAL A 250 4.54 4.85 -7.21
CA VAL A 250 5.99 4.98 -7.05
C VAL A 250 6.61 3.61 -6.77
N LEU A 251 6.06 2.82 -5.85
CA LEU A 251 6.51 1.45 -5.56
C LEU A 251 6.41 0.52 -6.79
N GLY A 252 5.40 0.69 -7.63
CA GLY A 252 5.33 0.03 -8.94
C GLY A 252 6.48 0.40 -9.87
N LEU A 253 6.84 1.68 -9.92
CA LEU A 253 8.00 2.17 -10.67
C LEU A 253 9.32 1.61 -10.13
N TRP A 254 9.46 1.44 -8.81
CA TRP A 254 10.61 0.74 -8.20
C TRP A 254 10.72 -0.67 -8.77
N ALA A 255 9.66 -1.48 -8.65
CA ALA A 255 9.65 -2.87 -9.10
C ALA A 255 9.93 -2.98 -10.61
N TRP A 256 9.35 -2.09 -11.40
CA TRP A 256 9.58 -2.04 -12.85
C TRP A 256 11.04 -1.70 -13.21
N HIS A 257 11.68 -0.78 -12.48
CA HIS A 257 13.08 -0.42 -12.73
C HIS A 257 14.05 -1.52 -12.30
N CYS A 258 13.78 -2.17 -11.15
CA CYS A 258 14.55 -3.32 -10.67
C CYS A 258 14.51 -4.50 -11.65
N ALA A 259 13.36 -4.76 -12.27
CA ALA A 259 13.16 -5.88 -13.18
C ALA A 259 13.67 -5.63 -14.62
N ARG A 260 14.44 -4.56 -14.85
CA ARG A 260 15.01 -4.29 -16.18
C ARG A 260 16.13 -5.30 -16.46
N PRO A 261 16.03 -6.09 -17.54
CA PRO A 261 17.13 -6.97 -17.91
C PRO A 261 18.37 -6.12 -18.16
N VAL A 262 19.48 -6.48 -17.51
CA VAL A 262 20.79 -5.92 -17.81
C VAL A 262 21.03 -6.18 -19.29
N ARG A 263 20.92 -5.12 -20.12
CA ARG A 263 21.24 -5.21 -21.55
C ARG A 263 22.68 -5.70 -21.62
N ASP A 264 22.84 -6.90 -22.13
CA ASP A 264 24.10 -7.63 -22.22
C ASP A 264 25.15 -6.77 -22.94
N SER A 265 26.00 -6.09 -22.16
CA SER A 265 27.10 -5.25 -22.65
C SER A 265 28.11 -6.05 -23.48
N ARG A 266 27.97 -7.38 -23.55
CA ARG A 266 28.77 -8.29 -24.37
C ARG A 266 28.57 -8.15 -25.88
N ARG A 267 27.64 -7.32 -26.38
CA ARG A 267 27.54 -7.04 -27.83
C ARG A 267 28.55 -5.99 -28.35
N HIS A 268 29.35 -5.37 -27.48
CA HIS A 268 30.39 -4.42 -27.91
C HIS A 268 31.84 -4.91 -27.72
N GLU A 269 32.05 -6.12 -27.20
CA GLU A 269 33.37 -6.76 -27.17
C GLU A 269 33.52 -7.86 -28.23
N LEU A 270 33.26 -7.52 -29.49
CA LEU A 270 34.00 -8.15 -30.59
C LEU A 270 34.95 -7.11 -31.19
N PRO A 271 36.02 -6.72 -30.48
CA PRO A 271 37.19 -6.17 -31.16
C PRO A 271 37.68 -7.25 -32.12
N GLY A 272 37.94 -6.83 -33.35
CA GLY A 272 38.33 -7.71 -34.45
C GLY A 272 39.27 -8.81 -34.00
N GLN A 273 38.86 -10.05 -34.29
CA GLN A 273 39.83 -11.09 -34.59
C GLN A 273 40.68 -10.61 -35.78
N PRO A 274 42.00 -10.91 -35.77
CA PRO A 274 42.95 -10.47 -36.78
C PRO A 274 42.58 -10.94 -38.19
#